data_AF-A0A418QQT8-F1
#
_entry.id   AF-A0A418QQT8-F1
#
_cell.length_a   1.000
_cell.length_b   1.000
_cell.length_c   1.000
_cell.angle_alpha   90.00
_cell.angle_beta   90.00
_cell.angle_gamma   90.00
#
_symmetry.space_group_name_H-M   'P 1'
#
loop_
_entity.id
_entity.type
_entity.pdbx_description
1 polymer ?
#
loop_
_entity_poly.entity_id
_entity_poly.type
_entity_poly.pdbx_seq_one_letter_code
_entity_poly.pdbx_strand_id
1 'polypeptide(L)'
;MALYLGVSPAFVHSVEIGRRKLTATSLLPLLPLLRHLPPADTADAAPSSPTPVTPISAAPPPGLPAPEAAELDFRRRVCRQQAAKVARELAALEARARVAAHWAEALPALREAAAAVPPDPDNPDHAAWLLGWLTRQARPLPAAAATRWHLLRARAAALAAEQAALSGAQ
;
A
#
# COMPACT_ATOMS: atom_id res chain seq x y z
N MET A 1 12.32 10.59 -7.22
CA MET A 1 11.77 11.24 -8.44
C MET A 1 12.29 12.66 -8.64
N ALA A 2 12.17 13.55 -7.65
CA ALA A 2 12.59 14.96 -7.79
C ALA A 2 14.05 15.12 -8.24
N LEU A 3 14.95 14.40 -7.58
CA LEU A 3 16.38 14.50 -7.82
C LEU A 3 16.83 13.81 -9.12
N TYR A 4 16.15 12.75 -9.57
CA TYR A 4 16.42 12.16 -10.89
C TYR A 4 16.04 13.11 -12.03
N LEU A 5 15.01 13.92 -11.78
CA LEU A 5 14.46 14.88 -12.72
C LEU A 5 15.17 16.23 -12.75
N GLY A 6 16.13 16.46 -11.84
CA GLY A 6 16.66 17.80 -11.59
C GLY A 6 15.59 18.80 -11.12
N VAL A 7 14.46 18.33 -10.58
CA VAL A 7 13.36 19.18 -10.08
C VAL A 7 13.33 19.20 -8.56
N SER A 8 12.83 20.29 -7.98
CA SER A 8 12.80 20.43 -6.53
C SER A 8 11.83 19.43 -5.88
N PRO A 9 12.08 19.00 -4.62
CA PRO A 9 11.14 18.19 -3.84
C PRO A 9 9.74 18.82 -3.74
N ALA A 10 9.69 20.16 -3.65
CA ALA A 10 8.44 20.91 -3.65
C ALA A 10 7.68 20.78 -4.98
N PHE A 11 8.40 20.71 -6.11
CA PHE A 11 7.79 20.48 -7.42
C PHE A 11 7.15 19.08 -7.49
N VAL A 12 7.86 18.04 -7.06
CA VAL A 12 7.29 16.68 -7.04
C VAL A 12 6.08 16.60 -6.13
N HIS A 13 6.18 17.16 -4.91
CA HIS A 13 5.04 17.21 -4.01
C HIS A 13 3.84 17.94 -4.64
N SER A 14 4.07 19.05 -5.34
CA SER A 14 3.02 19.80 -6.03
C SER A 14 2.39 19.06 -7.22
N VAL A 15 3.14 18.18 -7.89
CA VAL A 15 2.63 17.30 -8.94
C VAL A 15 1.82 16.15 -8.33
N GLU A 16 2.31 15.54 -7.23
CA GLU A 16 1.62 14.46 -6.52
C GLU A 16 0.25 14.88 -5.99
N ILE A 17 0.12 16.10 -5.49
CA ILE A 17 -1.17 16.65 -5.02
C ILE A 17 -2.02 17.28 -6.14
N GLY A 18 -1.61 17.12 -7.41
CA GLY A 18 -2.35 17.62 -8.58
C GLY A 18 -2.36 19.14 -8.76
N ARG A 19 -1.58 19.88 -7.98
CA ARG A 19 -1.48 21.35 -8.09
C ARG A 19 -0.66 21.82 -9.29
N ARG A 20 0.22 20.97 -9.83
CA ARG A 20 0.98 21.25 -11.06
C ARG A 20 0.95 20.05 -11.99
N LYS A 21 0.86 20.32 -13.30
CA LYS A 21 0.98 19.29 -14.35
C LYS A 21 2.45 19.13 -14.75
N LEU A 22 2.86 17.90 -15.05
CA LEU A 22 4.16 17.62 -15.66
C LEU A 22 4.20 18.28 -17.05
N THR A 23 5.25 19.06 -17.31
CA THR A 23 5.46 19.71 -18.60
C THR A 23 6.30 18.80 -19.51
N ALA A 24 6.18 18.96 -20.84
CA ALA A 24 6.92 18.15 -21.81
C ALA A 24 8.44 18.15 -21.57
N THR A 25 8.99 19.30 -21.14
CA THR A 25 10.41 19.46 -20.80
C THR A 25 10.84 18.62 -19.60
N SER A 26 9.95 18.40 -18.63
CA SER A 26 10.18 17.49 -17.48
C SER A 26 9.92 16.01 -17.81
N LEU A 27 9.11 15.74 -18.84
CA LEU A 27 8.80 14.38 -19.29
C LEU A 27 9.90 13.79 -20.18
N LEU A 28 10.60 14.60 -20.97
CA LEU A 28 11.71 14.17 -21.82
C LEU A 28 12.82 13.41 -21.07
N PRO A 29 13.38 13.90 -19.95
CA PRO A 29 14.36 13.14 -19.16
C PRO A 29 13.76 11.94 -18.42
N LEU A 30 12.43 11.85 -18.28
CA LEU A 30 11.75 10.66 -17.71
C LEU A 30 11.52 9.56 -18.74
N LEU A 31 11.48 9.87 -20.03
CA LEU A 31 11.17 8.89 -21.06
C LEU A 31 12.08 7.65 -21.04
N PRO A 32 13.41 7.78 -20.87
CA PRO A 32 14.29 6.62 -20.74
C PRO A 32 13.95 5.78 -19.50
N LEU A 33 13.65 6.41 -18.36
CA LEU A 33 13.21 5.67 -17.16
C LEU A 33 11.89 4.96 -17.35
N LEU A 34 10.91 5.63 -17.95
CA LEU A 34 9.57 5.08 -18.18
C LEU A 34 9.63 3.83 -19.04
N ARG A 35 10.66 3.67 -19.88
CA ARG A 35 10.88 2.46 -20.68
C ARG A 35 11.42 1.28 -19.89
N HIS A 36 12.01 1.53 -18.73
CA HIS A 36 12.60 0.50 -17.86
C HIS A 36 11.75 0.20 -16.62
N LEU A 37 10.69 0.97 -16.38
CA LEU A 37 9.73 0.65 -15.34
C LEU A 37 8.82 -0.49 -15.82
N PRO A 38 8.60 -1.52 -15.00
CA PRO A 38 7.61 -2.53 -15.34
C PRO A 38 6.25 -1.84 -15.50
N PRO A 39 5.38 -2.35 -16.39
CA PRO A 39 4.06 -1.76 -16.59
C PRO A 39 3.42 -1.57 -15.22
N ALA A 40 2.86 -0.38 -14.98
CA ALA A 40 2.12 -0.16 -13.75
C ALA A 40 1.02 -1.21 -13.71
N ASP A 41 1.12 -2.14 -12.76
CA ASP A 41 0.05 -3.08 -12.49
C ASP A 41 -1.18 -2.24 -12.13
N THR A 42 -2.03 -1.99 -13.13
CA THR A 42 -3.44 -1.64 -12.94
C THR A 42 -4.22 -2.84 -12.44
N ALA A 43 -3.52 -3.83 -11.85
CA ALA A 43 -4.11 -4.90 -11.10
C ALA A 43 -4.79 -4.26 -9.87
N ASP A 44 -6.06 -3.92 -10.09
CA ASP A 44 -7.18 -4.29 -9.22
C ASP A 44 -7.07 -5.78 -8.83
N ALA A 45 -5.98 -6.16 -8.18
CA ALA A 45 -5.99 -7.28 -7.26
C ALA A 45 -6.80 -6.78 -6.08
N ALA A 46 -8.13 -6.85 -6.23
CA ALA A 46 -9.06 -6.72 -5.13
C ALA A 46 -8.44 -7.52 -3.97
N PRO A 47 -8.21 -6.91 -2.79
CA PRO A 47 -7.62 -7.61 -1.67
C PRO A 47 -8.43 -8.88 -1.50
N SER A 48 -7.79 -10.06 -1.58
CA SER A 48 -8.48 -11.35 -1.53
C SER A 48 -9.34 -11.31 -0.29
N SER A 49 -10.66 -11.12 -0.49
CA SER A 49 -11.57 -10.85 0.59
C SER A 49 -11.49 -12.06 1.51
N PRO A 50 -11.37 -11.87 2.83
CA PRO A 50 -11.37 -13.00 3.74
C PRO A 50 -12.59 -13.86 3.40
N THR A 51 -12.36 -15.16 3.17
CA THR A 51 -13.41 -16.12 2.85
C THR A 51 -14.54 -15.91 3.85
N PRO A 52 -15.80 -15.70 3.41
CA PRO A 52 -16.90 -15.48 4.33
C PRO A 52 -16.98 -16.69 5.24
N VAL A 53 -16.69 -16.49 6.52
CA VAL A 53 -16.88 -17.50 7.54
C VAL A 53 -18.38 -17.62 7.72
N THR A 54 -18.94 -18.76 7.36
CA THR A 54 -20.36 -19.06 7.62
C THR A 54 -20.58 -18.94 9.12
N PRO A 55 -21.47 -18.05 9.59
CA PRO A 55 -21.72 -17.92 11.01
C PRO A 55 -22.27 -19.25 11.52
N ILE A 56 -21.59 -19.84 12.50
CA ILE A 56 -22.15 -20.96 13.25
C ILE A 56 -23.27 -20.37 14.09
N SER A 57 -24.51 -20.56 13.65
CA SER A 57 -25.70 -20.16 14.40
C SER A 57 -25.87 -21.10 15.60
N ALA A 58 -25.15 -20.81 16.68
CA ALA A 58 -25.37 -21.46 17.96
C ALA A 58 -26.57 -20.81 18.64
N ALA A 59 -27.58 -21.60 18.98
CA ALA A 59 -28.68 -21.12 19.82
C ALA A 59 -28.11 -20.61 21.16
N PRO A 60 -28.58 -19.47 21.68
CA PRO A 60 -28.15 -18.99 22.99
C PRO A 60 -28.47 -20.05 24.05
N PRO A 61 -27.59 -20.25 25.04
CA PRO A 61 -27.89 -21.16 26.14
C PRO A 61 -29.19 -20.75 26.84
N PRO A 62 -29.97 -21.73 27.32
CA PRO A 62 -31.27 -21.45 27.93
C PRO A 62 -31.10 -20.57 29.18
N GLY A 63 -32.02 -19.61 29.37
CA GLY A 63 -32.04 -18.71 30.51
C GLY A 63 -31.32 -17.38 30.33
N LEU A 64 -30.66 -17.14 29.19
CA LEU A 64 -30.17 -15.80 28.84
C LEU A 64 -31.33 -14.91 28.37
N PRO A 65 -31.40 -13.64 28.84
CA PRO A 65 -32.36 -12.68 28.30
C PRO A 65 -32.03 -12.39 26.83
N ALA A 66 -33.06 -12.05 26.06
CA ALA A 66 -32.88 -11.58 24.70
C ALA A 66 -32.01 -10.29 24.71
N PRO A 67 -31.04 -10.16 23.79
CA PRO A 67 -30.21 -8.97 23.71
C PRO A 67 -31.03 -7.73 23.33
N GLU A 68 -30.71 -6.59 23.93
CA GLU A 68 -31.35 -5.32 23.61
C GLU A 68 -30.95 -4.85 22.20
N ALA A 69 -31.95 -4.46 21.39
CA ALA A 69 -31.73 -4.01 20.02
C ALA A 69 -30.78 -2.81 19.92
N ALA A 70 -30.87 -1.87 20.86
CA ALA A 70 -30.01 -0.67 20.89
C ALA A 70 -28.53 -1.01 21.16
N GLU A 71 -28.25 -1.99 22.02
CA GLU A 71 -26.89 -2.46 22.28
C GLU A 71 -26.32 -3.21 21.05
N LEU A 72 -27.12 -4.06 20.40
CA LEU A 72 -26.71 -4.70 19.14
C LEU A 72 -26.37 -3.67 18.06
N ASP A 73 -27.18 -2.64 17.91
CA ASP A 73 -26.92 -1.53 16.98
C ASP A 73 -25.65 -0.76 17.31
N PHE A 74 -25.41 -0.48 18.59
CA PHE A 74 -24.18 0.15 19.04
C PHE A 74 -22.97 -0.70 18.67
N ARG A 75 -22.99 -2.00 19.00
CA ARG A 75 -21.91 -2.95 18.66
C ARG A 75 -21.66 -3.01 17.15
N ARG A 76 -22.72 -3.09 16.34
CA ARG A 76 -22.61 -3.06 14.87
C ARG A 76 -21.89 -1.80 14.36
N ARG A 77 -22.13 -0.63 14.95
CA ARG A 77 -21.43 0.61 14.57
C ARG A 77 -19.95 0.57 14.98
N VAL A 78 -19.66 0.10 16.19
CA VAL A 78 -18.28 -0.04 16.69
C VAL A 78 -17.46 -0.98 15.81
N CYS A 79 -17.96 -2.18 15.51
CA CYS A 79 -17.26 -3.15 14.65
C CYS A 79 -17.01 -2.57 13.25
N ARG A 80 -17.98 -1.83 12.68
CA ARG A 80 -17.81 -1.15 11.39
C ARG A 80 -16.71 -0.10 11.41
N GLN A 81 -16.67 0.74 12.44
CA GLN A 81 -15.64 1.76 12.60
C GLN A 81 -14.24 1.13 12.76
N GLN A 82 -14.14 0.07 13.56
CA GLN A 82 -12.88 -0.66 13.75
C GLN A 82 -12.43 -1.33 12.45
N ALA A 83 -13.34 -1.96 11.71
CA ALA A 83 -13.03 -2.58 10.43
C ALA A 83 -12.50 -1.56 9.42
N ALA A 84 -13.14 -0.38 9.32
CA ALA A 84 -12.69 0.70 8.46
C ALA A 84 -11.29 1.24 8.85
N LYS A 85 -10.97 1.28 10.15
CA LYS A 85 -9.61 1.63 10.61
C LYS A 85 -8.59 0.58 10.18
N VAL A 86 -8.85 -0.70 10.46
CA VAL A 86 -7.95 -1.81 10.11
C VAL A 86 -7.73 -1.87 8.59
N ALA A 87 -8.79 -1.68 7.79
CA ALA A 87 -8.70 -1.66 6.34
C ALA A 87 -7.76 -0.56 5.81
N ARG A 88 -7.83 0.66 6.37
CA ARG A 88 -6.91 1.75 5.99
C ARG A 88 -5.46 1.44 6.33
N GLU A 89 -5.20 0.89 7.51
CA GLU A 89 -3.84 0.51 7.92
C GLU A 89 -3.26 -0.60 7.03
N LEU A 90 -4.09 -1.56 6.64
CA LEU A 90 -3.74 -2.66 5.77
C LEU A 90 -3.43 -2.17 4.35
N ALA A 91 -4.30 -1.32 3.78
CA ALA A 91 -4.08 -0.70 2.47
C ALA A 91 -2.78 0.10 2.43
N ALA A 92 -2.44 0.82 3.50
CA ALA A 92 -1.19 1.56 3.59
C ALA A 92 0.06 0.65 3.66
N LEU A 93 -0.04 -0.55 4.24
CA LEU A 93 1.05 -1.54 4.19
C LEU A 93 1.19 -2.14 2.79
N GLU A 94 0.07 -2.52 2.15
CA GLU A 94 0.06 -3.12 0.81
C GLU A 94 0.54 -2.14 -0.26
N ALA A 95 0.15 -0.87 -0.18
CA ALA A 95 0.68 0.17 -1.07
C ALA A 95 2.20 0.29 -0.96
N ARG A 96 2.75 0.30 0.26
CA ARG A 96 4.22 0.33 0.47
C ARG A 96 4.89 -0.93 -0.07
N ALA A 97 4.29 -2.10 0.11
CA ALA A 97 4.80 -3.35 -0.42
C ALA A 97 4.84 -3.36 -1.95
N ARG A 98 3.78 -2.90 -2.62
CA ARG A 98 3.74 -2.76 -4.08
C ARG A 98 4.80 -1.81 -4.60
N VAL A 99 4.96 -0.64 -3.97
CA VAL A 99 6.00 0.33 -4.37
C VAL A 99 7.40 -0.28 -4.21
N ALA A 100 7.69 -0.93 -3.08
CA ALA A 100 8.99 -1.58 -2.87
C ALA A 100 9.25 -2.69 -3.90
N ALA A 101 8.25 -3.53 -4.19
CA ALA A 101 8.33 -4.58 -5.19
C ALA A 101 8.57 -4.02 -6.60
N HIS A 102 7.83 -2.99 -6.98
CA HIS A 102 7.99 -2.30 -8.26
C HIS A 102 9.41 -1.74 -8.44
N TRP A 103 9.97 -1.11 -7.40
CA TRP A 103 11.35 -0.64 -7.44
C TRP A 103 12.36 -1.79 -7.45
N ALA A 104 12.09 -2.89 -6.74
CA ALA A 104 12.95 -4.07 -6.75
C ALA A 104 13.01 -4.72 -8.14
N GLU A 105 11.89 -4.77 -8.84
CA GLU A 105 11.79 -5.28 -10.21
C GLU A 105 12.52 -4.37 -11.21
N ALA A 106 12.37 -3.05 -11.09
CA ALA A 106 13.05 -2.08 -11.96
C ALA A 106 14.56 -1.96 -11.68
N LEU A 107 15.03 -2.30 -10.48
CA LEU A 107 16.39 -2.03 -10.02
C LEU A 107 17.50 -2.57 -10.94
N PRO A 108 17.43 -3.82 -11.47
CA PRO A 108 18.46 -4.35 -12.37
C PRO A 108 18.61 -3.52 -13.65
N ALA A 109 17.50 -3.23 -14.33
CA ALA A 109 17.52 -2.43 -15.56
C ALA A 109 18.02 -1.00 -15.31
N LEU A 110 17.62 -0.41 -14.18
CA LEU A 110 18.09 0.93 -13.80
C LEU A 110 19.58 0.97 -13.45
N ARG A 111 20.12 -0.12 -12.89
CA ARG A 111 21.57 -0.27 -12.63
C ARG A 111 22.36 -0.34 -13.92
N GLU A 112 21.90 -1.13 -14.89
CA GLU A 112 22.54 -1.23 -16.21
C GLU A 112 22.50 0.10 -16.95
N ALA A 113 21.34 0.77 -16.97
CA ALA A 113 21.19 2.08 -17.58
C ALA A 113 22.11 3.13 -16.92
N ALA A 114 22.24 3.12 -15.59
CA ALA A 114 23.14 4.04 -14.88
C ALA A 114 24.62 3.78 -15.20
N ALA A 115 25.03 2.52 -15.41
CA ALA A 115 26.40 2.17 -15.80
C ALA A 115 26.75 2.59 -17.23
N ALA A 116 25.75 2.68 -18.11
CA ALA A 116 25.93 3.09 -19.52
C ALA A 116 26.04 4.61 -19.71
N VAL A 117 25.69 5.42 -18.71
CA VAL A 117 25.77 6.89 -18.78
C VAL A 117 27.18 7.33 -18.36
N PRO A 118 27.89 8.12 -19.20
CA PRO A 118 29.18 8.70 -18.83
C PRO A 118 29.06 9.53 -17.53
N PRO A 119 30.06 9.46 -16.63
CA PRO A 119 30.04 10.25 -15.40
C PRO A 119 29.98 11.74 -15.74
N ASP A 120 29.09 12.46 -15.06
CA ASP A 120 28.98 13.91 -15.17
C ASP A 120 30.23 14.55 -14.53
N PRO A 121 31.05 15.29 -15.30
CA PRO A 121 32.26 15.91 -14.77
C PRO A 121 31.96 16.97 -13.69
N ASP A 122 30.77 17.59 -13.73
CA ASP A 122 30.35 18.59 -12.75
C ASP A 122 29.76 17.96 -11.47
N ASN A 123 29.39 16.68 -11.52
CA ASN A 123 28.84 15.94 -10.38
C ASN A 123 29.19 14.45 -10.40
N PRO A 124 30.45 14.09 -10.09
CA PRO A 124 30.93 12.71 -10.21
C PRO A 124 30.23 11.73 -9.25
N ASP A 125 29.69 12.23 -8.12
CA ASP A 125 29.03 11.40 -7.10
C ASP A 125 27.55 11.11 -7.40
N HIS A 126 26.96 11.79 -8.39
CA HIS A 126 25.53 11.72 -8.67
C HIS A 126 25.04 10.29 -8.96
N ALA A 127 25.80 9.54 -9.76
CA ALA A 127 25.45 8.16 -10.12
C ALA A 127 25.47 7.23 -8.88
N ALA A 128 26.51 7.33 -8.04
CA ALA A 128 26.62 6.54 -6.81
C ALA A 128 25.50 6.89 -5.82
N TRP A 129 25.21 8.19 -5.66
CA TRP A 129 24.10 8.66 -4.83
C TRP A 129 22.75 8.11 -5.31
N LEU A 130 22.49 8.19 -6.63
CA LEU A 130 21.24 7.72 -7.23
C LEU A 130 21.06 6.20 -7.05
N LEU A 131 22.11 5.42 -7.31
CA LEU A 131 22.09 3.97 -7.09
C LEU A 131 21.84 3.63 -5.62
N GLY A 132 22.47 4.36 -4.69
CA GLY A 132 22.20 4.23 -3.26
C GLY A 132 20.75 4.56 -2.90
N TRP A 133 20.17 5.58 -3.52
CA TRP A 133 18.76 5.94 -3.33
C TRP A 133 17.81 4.87 -3.89
N LEU A 134 18.02 4.40 -5.11
CA LEU A 134 17.21 3.33 -5.73
C LEU A 134 17.26 2.03 -4.91
N THR A 135 18.44 1.66 -4.44
CA THR A 135 18.63 0.48 -3.58
C THR A 135 17.84 0.61 -2.27
N ARG A 136 17.75 1.82 -1.69
CA ARG A 136 16.93 2.07 -0.49
C ARG A 136 15.43 1.97 -0.80
N GLN A 137 14.96 2.43 -1.96
CA GLN A 137 13.55 2.33 -2.36
C GLN A 137 13.12 0.89 -2.65
N ALA A 138 14.01 0.11 -3.27
CA ALA A 138 13.80 -1.31 -3.57
C ALA A 138 13.91 -2.24 -2.35
N ARG A 139 14.18 -1.71 -1.15
CA ARG A 139 14.35 -2.53 0.04
C ARG A 139 13.01 -3.19 0.40
N PRO A 140 12.96 -4.52 0.60
CA PRO A 140 11.73 -5.19 1.02
C PRO A 140 11.28 -4.67 2.38
N LEU A 141 9.97 -4.79 2.64
CA LEU A 141 9.42 -4.44 3.95
C LEU A 141 10.11 -5.23 5.06
N PRO A 142 10.38 -4.61 6.22
CA PRO A 142 10.97 -5.31 7.35
C PRO A 142 10.02 -6.41 7.86
N ALA A 143 10.58 -7.48 8.44
CA ALA A 143 9.79 -8.60 8.97
C ALA A 143 8.69 -8.15 9.94
N ALA A 144 8.94 -7.14 10.76
CA ALA A 144 7.93 -6.55 11.65
C ALA A 144 6.69 -6.01 10.92
N ALA A 145 6.87 -5.47 9.70
CA ALA A 145 5.76 -4.99 8.88
C ALA A 145 4.96 -6.15 8.26
N ALA A 146 5.63 -7.24 7.87
CA ALA A 146 4.96 -8.48 7.42
C ALA A 146 4.13 -9.09 8.56
N THR A 147 4.69 -9.22 9.76
CA THR A 147 3.96 -9.67 10.95
C THR A 147 2.76 -8.77 11.23
N ARG A 148 2.93 -7.44 11.17
CA ARG A 148 1.83 -6.49 11.35
C ARG A 148 0.73 -6.68 10.29
N TRP A 149 1.10 -6.93 9.04
CA TRP A 149 0.13 -7.20 7.97
C TRP A 149 -0.70 -8.45 8.27
N HIS A 150 -0.07 -9.56 8.67
CA HIS A 150 -0.79 -10.80 9.05
C HIS A 150 -1.74 -10.57 10.24
N LEU A 151 -1.30 -9.84 11.26
CA LEU A 151 -2.13 -9.50 12.42
C LEU A 151 -3.33 -8.63 12.02
N LEU A 152 -3.13 -7.64 11.15
CA LEU A 152 -4.23 -6.80 10.65
C LEU A 152 -5.21 -7.61 9.80
N ARG A 153 -4.74 -8.55 8.98
CA ARG A 153 -5.62 -9.49 8.26
C ARG A 153 -6.46 -10.35 9.20
N ALA A 154 -5.84 -10.93 10.23
CA ALA A 154 -6.56 -11.73 11.21
C ALA A 154 -7.62 -10.90 11.95
N ARG A 155 -7.29 -9.66 12.35
CA ARG A 155 -8.24 -8.73 12.97
C ARG A 155 -9.39 -8.34 12.04
N ALA A 156 -9.10 -8.10 10.76
CA ALA A 156 -10.14 -7.80 9.77
C ALA A 156 -11.11 -8.98 9.61
N ALA A 157 -10.60 -10.21 9.54
CA ALA A 157 -11.42 -11.41 9.47
C ALA A 157 -12.29 -11.60 10.74
N ALA A 158 -11.73 -11.36 11.92
CA ALA A 158 -12.48 -11.45 13.18
C ALA A 158 -13.62 -10.42 13.24
N LEU A 159 -13.37 -9.18 12.85
CA LEU A 159 -14.41 -8.13 12.80
C LEU A 159 -15.51 -8.44 11.77
N ALA A 160 -15.16 -9.05 10.64
CA ALA A 160 -16.13 -9.49 9.64
C ALA A 160 -17.02 -10.63 10.18
N ALA A 161 -16.42 -11.60 10.89
CA ALA A 161 -17.16 -12.67 11.54
C ALA A 161 -18.11 -12.14 12.63
N GLU A 162 -17.67 -11.17 13.43
CA GLU A 162 -18.52 -10.53 14.44
C GLU A 162 -19.70 -9.78 13.80
N GLN A 163 -19.46 -9.04 12.71
CA GLN A 163 -20.54 -8.38 11.97
C GLN A 163 -21.56 -9.38 11.38
N ALA A 164 -21.10 -10.52 10.87
CA ALA A 164 -21.98 -11.58 10.38
C ALA A 164 -22.82 -12.17 11.52
N ALA A 165 -22.22 -12.44 12.68
CA ALA A 165 -22.93 -12.93 13.86
C ALA A 165 -23.98 -11.92 14.36
N LEU A 166 -23.64 -10.63 14.42
CA LEU A 166 -24.57 -9.56 14.83
C LEU A 166 -25.72 -9.32 13.83
N SER A 167 -25.55 -9.73 12.57
CA SER A 167 -26.59 -9.62 11.54
C SER A 167 -27.55 -10.82 11.55
N GLY A 168 -27.09 -11.99 11.98
CA GLY A 168 -27.92 -13.19 12.16
C GLY A 168 -28.68 -13.26 13.49
N ALA A 169 -28.43 -12.33 14.41
CA ALA A 169 -29.11 -12.25 15.72
C ALA A 169 -30.42 -11.43 15.69
N GLN A 170 -30.93 -11.09 14.49
CA GLN A 170 -32.22 -10.40 14.28
C GLN A 170 -33.33 -11.40 14.01
#